data_AF-A0A2V7BZY5-F1
#
_entry.id   AF-A0A2V7BZY5-F1
#
_cell.length_a   1.000
_cell.length_b   1.000
_cell.length_c   1.000
_cell.angle_alpha   90.00
_cell.angle_beta   90.00
_cell.angle_gamma   90.00
#
_symmetry.space_group_name_H-M   'P 1'
#
loop_
_entity.id
_entity.type
_entity.pdbx_description
1 polymer ?
#
loop_
_entity_poly.entity_id
_entity_poly.type
_entity_poly.pdbx_seq_one_letter_code
_entity_poly.pdbx_strand_id
1 'polypeptide(L)'
;SLTVKVELAGKGEKATTEFVNPDGTRTTVQYTANFDGKDYPLTGSQVADSVSLKRIDARTTDRTDKKGGKVAQTLRRVVSQDGKTMTVTVKGTNAQGQKVNNVVVFDKQ
;
A
#
# COMPACT_ATOMS: atom_id res chain seq x y z
N SER A 1 -6.15 -11.69 9.81
CA SER A 1 -6.62 -11.39 8.44
C SER A 1 -6.04 -10.05 7.99
N LEU A 2 -6.13 -9.73 6.69
CA LEU A 2 -5.67 -8.46 6.12
C LEU A 2 -6.80 -7.83 5.30
N THR A 3 -7.18 -6.60 5.65
CA THR A 3 -8.20 -5.83 4.95
C THR A 3 -7.61 -4.51 4.45
N VAL A 4 -7.94 -4.11 3.22
CA VAL A 4 -7.56 -2.83 2.65
C VAL A 4 -8.81 -2.07 2.24
N LYS A 5 -9.07 -0.93 2.87
CA LYS A 5 -10.10 0.02 2.45
C LYS A 5 -9.45 1.12 1.63
N VAL A 6 -9.97 1.39 0.43
CA VAL A 6 -9.50 2.47 -0.45
C VAL A 6 -10.67 3.35 -0.83
N GLU A 7 -10.52 4.65 -0.63
CA GLU A 7 -11.54 5.67 -0.85
C GLU A 7 -10.95 6.77 -1.73
N LEU A 8 -11.74 7.33 -2.64
CA LEU A 8 -11.31 8.47 -3.44
C LEU A 8 -11.07 9.69 -2.53
N ALA A 9 -9.98 10.40 -2.75
CA ALA A 9 -9.65 11.61 -2.02
C ALA A 9 -9.00 12.62 -2.97
N GLY A 10 -9.76 13.62 -3.45
CA GLY A 10 -9.28 14.63 -4.38
C GLY A 10 -8.74 14.01 -5.69
N LYS A 11 -7.47 14.26 -6.01
CA LYS A 11 -6.76 13.69 -7.18
C LYS A 11 -6.04 12.38 -6.84
N GLY A 12 -6.43 11.74 -5.74
CA GLY A 12 -5.72 10.68 -5.08
C GLY A 12 -6.64 9.67 -4.42
N GLU A 13 -6.11 9.01 -3.41
CA GLU A 13 -6.84 8.07 -2.57
C GLU A 13 -6.47 8.25 -1.10
N LYS A 14 -7.41 7.92 -0.24
CA LYS A 14 -7.17 7.55 1.15
C LYS A 14 -7.19 6.04 1.24
N ALA A 15 -6.18 5.45 1.88
CA ALA A 15 -6.18 4.03 2.17
C ALA A 15 -5.98 3.76 3.64
N THR A 16 -6.72 2.77 4.15
CA THR A 16 -6.56 2.21 5.49
C THR A 16 -6.35 0.71 5.33
N THR A 17 -5.24 0.21 5.86
CA THR A 17 -4.91 -1.21 5.89
C THR A 17 -4.97 -1.69 7.33
N GLU A 18 -5.73 -2.74 7.58
CA GLU A 18 -5.87 -3.36 8.90
C GLU A 18 -5.33 -4.78 8.86
N PHE A 19 -4.40 -5.06 9.79
CA PHE A 19 -3.90 -6.39 10.07
C PHE A 19 -4.48 -6.85 11.40
N VAL A 20 -5.20 -7.98 11.38
CA VAL A 20 -5.60 -8.69 12.60
C VAL A 20 -4.61 -9.82 12.82
N ASN A 21 -3.82 -9.71 13.90
CA ASN A 21 -2.81 -10.69 14.30
C ASN A 21 -3.46 -11.96 14.89
N PRO A 22 -2.72 -13.08 15.00
CA PRO A 22 -3.24 -14.31 15.59
C PRO A 22 -3.73 -14.16 17.03
N ASP A 23 -3.16 -13.21 17.78
CA ASP A 23 -3.55 -12.88 19.16
C ASP A 23 -4.78 -11.95 19.26
N GLY A 24 -5.38 -11.58 18.12
CA GLY A 24 -6.54 -10.69 18.04
C GLY A 24 -6.20 -9.19 18.07
N THR A 25 -4.94 -8.82 18.28
CA THR A 25 -4.52 -7.41 18.21
C THR A 25 -4.63 -6.88 16.78
N ARG A 26 -4.94 -5.58 16.65
CA ARG A 26 -5.10 -4.90 15.36
C ARG A 26 -3.97 -3.91 15.15
N THR A 27 -3.36 -3.93 13.97
CA THR A 27 -2.43 -2.90 13.51
C THR A 27 -3.03 -2.20 12.31
N THR A 28 -3.04 -0.86 12.35
CA THR A 28 -3.61 -0.03 11.28
C THR A 28 -2.51 0.81 10.63
N VAL A 29 -2.44 0.75 9.31
CA VAL A 29 -1.59 1.61 8.48
C VAL A 29 -2.49 2.48 7.61
N GLN A 30 -2.22 3.78 7.53
CA GLN A 30 -3.07 4.69 6.74
C GLN A 30 -2.28 5.82 6.07
N TYR A 31 -2.82 6.31 4.95
CA TYR A 31 -2.36 7.50 4.26
C TYR A 31 -3.49 8.18 3.48
N THR A 32 -3.25 9.42 3.06
CA THR A 32 -4.00 10.11 2.00
C THR A 32 -2.99 10.76 1.07
N ALA A 33 -3.00 10.37 -0.21
CA ALA A 33 -1.96 10.76 -1.17
C ALA A 33 -2.53 10.94 -2.58
N ASN A 34 -2.01 11.92 -3.31
CA ASN A 34 -2.32 12.11 -4.73
C ASN A 34 -1.48 11.19 -5.62
N PHE A 35 -1.95 10.91 -6.83
CA PHE A 35 -1.20 10.16 -7.84
C PHE A 35 -0.14 10.99 -8.59
N ASP A 36 0.48 11.97 -7.91
CA ASP A 36 1.42 12.94 -8.49
C ASP A 36 2.90 12.63 -8.24
N GLY A 37 3.19 11.49 -7.60
CA GLY A 37 4.55 11.03 -7.30
C GLY A 37 5.21 11.74 -6.12
N LYS A 38 4.54 12.65 -5.42
CA LYS A 38 5.08 13.31 -4.22
C LYS A 38 4.95 12.41 -3.00
N ASP A 39 5.81 12.67 -2.01
CA ASP A 39 5.77 11.99 -0.73
C ASP A 39 4.68 12.59 0.17
N TYR A 40 3.85 11.72 0.74
CA TYR A 40 2.80 12.03 1.70
C TYR A 40 3.03 11.24 3.00
N PRO A 41 2.57 11.72 4.16
CA PRO A 41 2.71 10.98 5.41
C PRO A 41 2.05 9.60 5.37
N LEU A 42 2.76 8.60 5.87
CA LEU A 42 2.26 7.24 6.12
C LEU A 42 2.35 6.96 7.63
N THR A 43 1.21 6.68 8.26
CA THR A 43 1.16 6.48 9.72
C THR A 43 0.88 5.03 10.07
N GLY A 44 1.45 4.55 11.18
CA GLY A 44 1.23 3.20 11.72
C GLY A 44 2.11 2.11 11.12
N SER A 45 2.90 2.42 10.09
CA SER A 45 3.86 1.47 9.50
C SER A 45 5.17 1.45 10.27
N GLN A 46 5.69 0.25 10.51
CA GLN A 46 7.06 0.05 11.03
C GLN A 46 8.13 0.14 9.92
N VAL A 47 7.72 0.01 8.65
CA VAL A 47 8.63 -0.08 7.50
C VAL A 47 8.92 1.28 6.88
N ALA A 48 7.95 2.19 6.90
CA ALA A 48 8.00 3.47 6.18
C ALA A 48 7.23 4.56 6.94
N ASP A 49 7.63 5.81 6.74
CA ASP A 49 6.98 7.02 7.28
C ASP A 49 6.34 7.89 6.19
N SER A 50 6.60 7.56 4.92
CA SER A 50 6.04 8.27 3.77
C SER A 50 5.68 7.32 2.63
N VAL A 51 4.71 7.76 1.83
CA VAL A 51 4.19 7.06 0.66
C VAL A 51 4.12 8.00 -0.53
N SER A 52 4.48 7.52 -1.71
CA SER A 52 4.30 8.20 -2.97
C SER A 52 3.52 7.31 -3.93
N LEU A 53 2.55 7.90 -4.64
CA LEU A 53 1.71 7.18 -5.59
C LEU A 53 1.85 7.74 -7.00
N LYS A 54 1.82 6.85 -7.98
CA LYS A 54 1.76 7.20 -9.40
C LYS A 54 0.72 6.32 -10.10
N ARG A 55 -0.23 6.96 -10.79
CA ARG A 55 -1.17 6.27 -11.67
C ARG A 55 -0.45 5.93 -12.98
N ILE A 56 -0.46 4.67 -13.38
CA ILE A 56 0.16 4.20 -14.63
C ILE A 56 -0.90 4.14 -15.74
N ASP A 57 -2.04 3.53 -15.43
CA ASP A 57 -3.21 3.44 -16.31
C ASP A 57 -4.50 3.32 -15.47
N ALA A 58 -5.64 3.09 -16.11
CA ALA A 58 -6.95 3.00 -15.43
C ALA A 58 -7.01 1.97 -14.28
N ARG A 59 -6.19 0.90 -14.34
CA ARG A 59 -6.21 -0.24 -13.41
C ARG A 59 -4.88 -0.48 -12.69
N THR A 60 -3.82 0.23 -13.09
CA THR A 60 -2.47 0.06 -12.53
C THR A 60 -2.01 1.30 -11.77
N THR A 61 -1.57 1.09 -10.54
CA THR A 61 -0.95 2.12 -9.68
C THR A 61 0.37 1.62 -9.13
N ASP A 62 1.39 2.47 -9.19
CA ASP A 62 2.65 2.28 -8.49
C ASP A 62 2.64 3.03 -7.16
N ARG A 63 3.22 2.39 -6.16
CA ARG A 63 3.43 2.94 -4.83
C ARG A 63 4.88 2.76 -4.40
N THR A 64 5.46 3.80 -3.83
CA THR A 64 6.80 3.77 -3.24
C THR A 64 6.69 4.17 -1.77
N ASP A 65 7.16 3.29 -0.88
CA ASP A 65 7.20 3.52 0.55
C ASP A 65 8.62 3.84 0.98
N LYS A 66 8.77 4.91 1.77
CA LYS A 66 10.08 5.42 2.20
C LYS A 66 10.16 5.54 3.72
N LYS A 67 11.37 5.38 4.25
CA LYS A 67 11.74 5.63 5.65
C LYS A 67 12.86 6.66 5.68
N GLY A 68 12.65 7.81 6.32
CA GLY A 68 13.63 8.89 6.34
C GLY A 68 14.09 9.31 4.94
N GLY A 69 13.16 9.35 3.98
CA GLY A 69 13.43 9.72 2.57
C GLY A 69 14.07 8.63 1.71
N LYS A 70 14.46 7.48 2.28
CA LYS A 70 15.03 6.35 1.53
C LYS A 70 13.97 5.32 1.19
N VAL A 71 14.00 4.76 -0.02
CA VAL A 71 13.06 3.72 -0.46
C VAL A 71 13.23 2.46 0.40
N ALA A 72 12.16 2.06 1.07
CA ALA A 72 12.08 0.81 1.83
C ALA A 72 11.37 -0.28 1.02
N GLN A 73 10.26 0.07 0.34
CA GLN A 73 9.49 -0.85 -0.48
C GLN A 73 8.92 -0.17 -1.73
N THR A 74 8.71 -0.98 -2.76
CA THR A 74 7.97 -0.63 -3.97
C THR A 74 6.83 -1.62 -4.15
N LEU A 75 5.68 -1.11 -4.55
CA LEU A 75 4.46 -1.88 -4.72
C LEU A 75 3.84 -1.55 -6.08
N ARG A 76 3.35 -2.58 -6.77
CA ARG A 76 2.49 -2.42 -7.95
C ARG A 76 1.13 -3.02 -7.67
N ARG A 77 0.08 -2.21 -7.79
CA ARG A 77 -1.32 -2.60 -7.64
C ARG A 77 -1.96 -2.70 -9.03
N VAL A 78 -2.56 -3.85 -9.33
CA VAL A 78 -3.31 -4.09 -10.57
C VAL A 78 -4.71 -4.56 -10.21
N VAL A 79 -5.72 -3.83 -10.68
CA VAL A 79 -7.13 -4.21 -10.53
C VAL A 79 -7.56 -5.01 -11.77
N SER A 80 -8.28 -6.12 -11.56
CA SER A 80 -8.81 -6.95 -12.65
C SER A 80 -9.78 -6.16 -13.53
N GLN A 81 -9.99 -6.61 -14.77
CA GLN A 81 -10.87 -5.93 -15.71
C GLN A 81 -12.31 -5.81 -15.21
N ASP A 82 -12.80 -6.80 -14.47
CA ASP A 82 -14.13 -6.83 -13.86
C ASP A 82 -14.19 -6.09 -12.51
N GLY A 83 -13.06 -5.56 -12.02
CA GLY A 83 -12.97 -4.80 -10.77
C GLY A 83 -13.18 -5.63 -9.51
N LYS A 84 -13.19 -6.97 -9.61
CA LYS A 84 -13.46 -7.87 -8.47
C LYS A 84 -12.21 -8.22 -7.69
N THR A 85 -11.03 -8.16 -8.31
CA THR A 85 -9.79 -8.59 -7.69
C THR A 85 -8.73 -7.50 -7.81
N MET A 86 -7.92 -7.36 -6.77
CA MET A 86 -6.71 -6.52 -6.79
C MET A 86 -5.49 -7.38 -6.47
N THR A 87 -4.52 -7.38 -7.37
CA THR A 87 -3.21 -8.00 -7.15
C THR A 87 -2.19 -6.93 -6.74
N VAL A 88 -1.41 -7.21 -5.71
CA VAL A 88 -0.36 -6.35 -5.19
C VAL A 88 0.96 -7.12 -5.19
N THR A 89 1.93 -6.66 -5.97
CA THR A 89 3.31 -7.17 -5.92
C THR A 89 4.16 -6.23 -5.08
N VAL A 90 4.84 -6.74 -4.06
CA VAL A 90 5.68 -5.99 -3.12
C VAL A 90 7.12 -6.42 -3.24
N LYS A 91 8.04 -5.47 -3.38
CA LYS A 91 9.50 -5.70 -3.35
C LYS A 91 10.16 -4.72 -2.41
N GLY A 92 11.18 -5.16 -1.68
CA GLY A 92 11.98 -4.29 -0.83
C GLY A 92 12.41 -5.00 0.45
N THR A 93 12.40 -4.28 1.56
CA THR A 93 12.83 -4.80 2.88
C THR A 93 11.66 -4.71 3.87
N ASN A 94 11.48 -5.72 4.72
CA ASN A 94 10.48 -5.70 5.80
C ASN A 94 11.04 -5.03 7.09
N ALA A 95 10.24 -4.95 8.15
CA ALA A 95 10.63 -4.33 9.41
C ALA A 95 11.79 -5.06 10.12
N GLN A 96 12.01 -6.34 9.79
CA GLN A 96 13.10 -7.16 10.32
C GLN A 96 14.39 -7.05 9.50
N GLY A 97 14.43 -6.18 8.47
CA GLY A 97 15.61 -6.02 7.62
C GLY A 97 15.76 -7.09 6.53
N GLN A 98 14.78 -7.97 6.34
CA GLN A 98 14.83 -9.06 5.36
C GLN A 98 14.29 -8.60 4.01
N LYS A 99 14.92 -9.08 2.92
CA LYS A 99 14.43 -8.85 1.56
C LYS A 99 13.13 -9.61 1.33
N VAL A 100 12.17 -8.97 0.68
CA VAL A 100 10.86 -9.55 0.32
C VAL A 100 10.55 -9.37 -1.16
N ASN A 101 9.83 -10.34 -1.71
CA ASN A 101 9.23 -10.31 -3.05
C ASN A 101 7.91 -11.10 -3.00
N ASN A 102 6.83 -10.43 -2.62
CA ASN A 102 5.57 -11.06 -2.28
C ASN A 102 4.49 -10.67 -3.28
N VAL A 103 3.54 -11.57 -3.53
CA VAL A 103 2.31 -11.29 -4.27
C VAL A 103 1.14 -11.52 -3.33
N VAL A 104 0.25 -10.53 -3.24
CA VAL A 104 -0.98 -10.60 -2.44
C VAL A 104 -2.16 -10.36 -3.37
N VAL A 105 -3.18 -11.21 -3.27
CA VAL A 105 -4.41 -11.09 -4.06
C VAL A 105 -5.55 -10.81 -3.10
N PHE A 106 -6.34 -9.80 -3.42
CA PHE A 106 -7.51 -9.38 -2.66
C PHE A 106 -8.76 -9.54 -3.50
N ASP A 107 -9.78 -10.17 -2.93
CA ASP A 107 -11.14 -10.08 -3.45
C ASP A 107 -11.83 -8.85 -2.85
N LYS A 108 -12.58 -8.17 -3.70
CA LYS A 108 -13.40 -7.03 -3.30
C LYS A 108 -14.54 -7.52 -2.41
N GLN A 109 -14.72 -6.87 -1.26
CA GLN A 109 -15.86 -7.04 -0.37
C GLN A 109 -16.98 -6.04 -0.69
#